data_AF-A0A845RBP8-F1
#
_entry.id   AF-A0A845RBP8-F1
#
_cell.length_a   1.000
_cell.length_b   1.000
_cell.length_c   1.000
_cell.angle_alpha   90.00
_cell.angle_beta   90.00
_cell.angle_gamma   90.00
#
_symmetry.space_group_name_H-M   'P 1'
#
loop_
_entity.id
_entity.type
_entity.pdbx_description
1 polymer ?
#
loop_
_entity_poly.entity_id
_entity_poly.type
_entity_poly.pdbx_seq_one_letter_code
_entity_poly.pdbx_strand_id
1 'polypeptide(L)'
;MRCGMSVKILACTENMPYEDWLEYRRLGIGGSDASVVCGISRYKSPMELWLDKTNQLRDQEVGEAAYWGTQLEALVRKEFTKRTGIEVHLVKQLLQSEEYPFMLANLDGVCEHPDLGTCVFEAKTASAYKASEWEDSIPAEYMLQLQHYLSVTGYKFVPV
;
A
#
# COMPACT_ATOMS: atom_id res chain seq x y z
N MET A 1 -7.98 -21.94 18.52
CA MET A 1 -8.40 -20.71 17.83
C MET A 1 -7.65 -20.66 16.51
N ARG A 2 -8.34 -20.79 15.37
CA ARG A 2 -7.72 -20.61 14.05
C ARG A 2 -7.82 -19.12 13.73
N CYS A 3 -6.70 -18.42 13.65
CA CYS A 3 -6.64 -17.13 12.99
C CYS A 3 -5.22 -16.94 12.45
N GLY A 4 -4.84 -17.82 11.52
CA GLY A 4 -3.83 -17.45 10.54
C GLY A 4 -4.61 -16.95 9.35
N MET A 5 -4.71 -15.63 9.17
CA MET A 5 -5.12 -15.09 7.88
C MET A 5 -4.05 -15.55 6.90
N SER A 6 -4.40 -16.47 6.01
CA SER A 6 -3.47 -16.99 5.02
C SER A 6 -3.43 -16.04 3.83
N VAL A 7 -2.21 -15.76 3.38
CA VAL A 7 -1.91 -14.87 2.27
C VAL A 7 -1.21 -15.69 1.19
N LYS A 8 -1.58 -15.47 -0.06
CA LYS A 8 -0.89 -16.07 -1.20
C LYS A 8 -0.24 -15.01 -2.07
N ILE A 9 0.85 -15.39 -2.72
CA ILE A 9 1.51 -14.55 -3.72
C ILE A 9 0.68 -14.66 -5.02
N LEU A 10 0.03 -13.55 -5.41
CA LEU A 10 -0.72 -13.46 -6.66
C LEU A 10 0.24 -13.32 -7.85
N ALA A 11 1.27 -12.48 -7.70
CA ALA A 11 2.30 -12.31 -8.72
C ALA A 11 3.64 -11.85 -8.11
N CYS A 12 4.76 -12.24 -8.72
CA CYS A 12 6.06 -11.62 -8.46
C CYS A 12 6.12 -10.30 -9.22
N THR A 13 6.49 -9.20 -8.57
CA THR A 13 6.61 -7.87 -9.20
C THR A 13 8.05 -7.50 -9.54
N GLU A 14 9.00 -8.40 -9.32
CA GLU A 14 10.40 -8.19 -9.71
C GLU A 14 10.53 -8.13 -11.24
N ASN A 15 11.02 -6.99 -11.74
CA ASN A 15 11.18 -6.71 -13.18
C ASN A 15 9.86 -6.80 -13.98
N MET A 16 8.71 -6.68 -13.31
CA MET A 16 7.40 -6.67 -13.96
C MET A 16 7.20 -5.37 -14.75
N PRO A 17 6.77 -5.42 -16.02
CA PRO A 17 6.35 -4.24 -16.77
C PRO A 17 5.21 -3.51 -16.06
N TYR A 18 5.20 -2.18 -16.14
CA TYR A 18 4.19 -1.36 -15.46
C TYR A 18 2.75 -1.70 -15.91
N GLU A 19 2.54 -1.97 -17.20
CA GLU A 19 1.23 -2.35 -17.74
C GLU A 19 0.74 -3.68 -17.16
N ASP A 20 1.60 -4.70 -17.11
CA ASP A 20 1.27 -6.00 -16.49
C ASP A 20 0.93 -5.83 -15.01
N TRP A 21 1.68 -4.99 -14.31
CA TRP A 21 1.42 -4.66 -12.90
C TRP A 21 0.04 -4.02 -12.71
N LEU A 22 -0.34 -3.10 -13.61
CA LEU A 22 -1.68 -2.50 -13.59
C LEU A 22 -2.78 -3.55 -13.82
N GLU A 23 -2.60 -4.46 -14.77
CA GLU A 23 -3.57 -5.53 -15.02
C GLU A 23 -3.78 -6.42 -13.79
N TYR A 24 -2.70 -6.84 -13.13
CA TYR A 24 -2.79 -7.60 -11.89
C TYR A 24 -3.49 -6.81 -10.78
N ARG A 25 -3.23 -5.49 -10.67
CA ARG A 25 -3.90 -4.63 -9.70
C ARG A 25 -5.39 -4.42 -9.98
N ARG A 26 -5.86 -4.62 -11.21
CA ARG A 26 -7.30 -4.56 -11.55
C ARG A 26 -8.07 -5.80 -11.06
N LEU A 27 -7.39 -6.90 -10.75
CA LEU A 27 -8.01 -8.13 -10.25
C LEU A 27 -8.61 -8.03 -8.84
N GLY A 28 -8.41 -6.91 -8.14
CA GLY A 28 -8.96 -6.70 -6.80
C GLY A 28 -8.79 -5.26 -6.30
N ILE A 29 -9.15 -5.05 -5.04
CA ILE A 29 -9.05 -3.79 -4.30
C ILE A 29 -7.72 -3.79 -3.55
N GLY A 30 -6.86 -2.83 -3.88
CA GLY A 30 -5.60 -2.62 -3.16
C GLY A 30 -5.79 -1.72 -1.93
N GLY A 31 -4.76 -1.64 -1.08
CA GLY A 31 -4.80 -0.78 0.11
C GLY A 31 -5.10 0.69 -0.19
N SER A 32 -4.53 1.24 -1.26
CA SER A 32 -4.82 2.61 -1.70
C SER A 32 -6.28 2.82 -2.13
N ASP A 33 -6.93 1.76 -2.61
CA ASP A 33 -8.33 1.80 -3.08
C ASP A 33 -9.32 1.75 -1.90
N ALA A 34 -8.88 1.29 -0.72
CA ALA A 34 -9.74 1.13 0.46
C ALA A 34 -10.42 2.44 0.87
N SER A 35 -9.67 3.56 0.87
CA SER A 35 -10.22 4.88 1.19
C SER A 35 -11.26 5.38 0.18
N VAL A 36 -11.13 4.97 -1.08
CA VAL A 36 -12.08 5.28 -2.15
C VAL A 36 -13.37 4.49 -1.96
N VAL A 37 -13.26 3.19 -1.66
CA VAL A 37 -14.41 2.33 -1.33
C VAL A 37 -15.17 2.85 -0.10
N CYS A 38 -14.45 3.33 0.91
CA CYS A 38 -15.05 3.94 2.10
C CYS A 38 -15.58 5.37 1.87
N GLY A 39 -15.41 5.95 0.69
CA GLY A 39 -15.96 7.26 0.33
C GLY A 39 -15.23 8.46 0.96
N ILE A 40 -13.99 8.30 1.44
CA ILE A 40 -13.23 9.38 2.08
C ILE A 40 -11.98 9.81 1.31
N SER A 41 -11.70 9.20 0.16
CA SER A 41 -10.55 9.57 -0.66
C SER A 41 -10.73 10.95 -1.28
N ARG A 42 -9.67 11.78 -1.21
CA ARG A 42 -9.61 13.07 -1.91
C ARG A 42 -9.05 12.98 -3.33
N TYR A 43 -8.57 11.80 -3.76
CA TYR A 43 -7.84 11.63 -5.02
C TYR A 43 -8.63 10.90 -6.10
N LYS A 44 -9.57 10.03 -5.72
CA LYS A 44 -10.32 9.19 -6.65
C LYS A 44 -11.74 8.95 -6.11
N SER A 45 -12.75 9.09 -6.95
CA SER A 45 -14.15 8.79 -6.61
C SER A 45 -14.46 7.28 -6.73
N PRO A 46 -15.52 6.78 -6.08
CA PRO A 46 -15.97 5.40 -6.25
C PRO A 46 -16.28 5.03 -7.70
N MET A 47 -16.81 5.97 -8.48
CA MET A 47 -17.11 5.76 -9.91
C MET A 47 -15.83 5.60 -10.72
N GLU A 48 -14.82 6.46 -10.50
CA GLU A 48 -13.52 6.34 -11.16
C GLU A 48 -12.83 5.02 -10.79
N LEU A 49 -12.90 4.60 -9.52
CA LEU A 49 -12.39 3.29 -9.12
C LEU A 49 -13.11 2.15 -9.85
N TRP A 50 -14.43 2.21 -9.97
CA TRP A 50 -15.19 1.18 -10.69
C TRP A 50 -14.80 1.12 -12.18
N LEU A 51 -14.66 2.26 -12.84
CA LEU A 51 -14.23 2.32 -14.24
C LEU A 51 -12.80 1.78 -14.41
N ASP A 52 -11.89 2.08 -13.49
CA ASP A 52 -10.51 1.56 -13.45
C ASP A 52 -10.49 0.02 -13.31
N LYS A 53 -11.21 -0.52 -12.32
CA LYS A 53 -11.26 -1.97 -12.04
C LYS A 53 -11.99 -2.77 -13.11
N THR A 54 -12.83 -2.13 -13.91
CA THR A 54 -13.55 -2.76 -15.03
C THR A 54 -12.90 -2.49 -16.39
N ASN A 55 -11.70 -1.90 -16.41
CA ASN A 55 -10.94 -1.57 -17.61
C ASN A 55 -11.71 -0.67 -18.60
N GLN A 56 -12.48 0.28 -18.08
CA GLN A 56 -13.26 1.26 -18.84
C GLN A 56 -12.63 2.67 -18.84
N LEU A 57 -11.61 2.90 -18.02
CA LEU A 57 -10.77 4.10 -18.12
C LEU A 57 -9.68 3.89 -19.18
N ARG A 58 -9.40 4.94 -19.93
CA ARG A 58 -8.13 5.02 -20.67
C ARG A 58 -6.99 5.15 -19.68
N ASP A 59 -5.82 4.65 -20.06
CA ASP A 59 -4.61 4.83 -19.26
C ASP A 59 -4.42 6.32 -18.97
N GLN A 60 -4.31 6.63 -17.68
CA GLN A 60 -4.05 7.99 -17.22
C GLN A 60 -2.55 8.16 -17.01
N GLU A 61 -2.03 9.32 -17.36
CA GLU A 61 -0.66 9.67 -16.99
C GLU A 61 -0.50 9.64 -15.47
N VAL A 62 0.64 9.11 -15.01
CA VAL A 62 0.98 9.08 -13.60
C VAL A 62 1.10 10.53 -13.10
N GLY A 63 0.25 10.93 -12.16
CA GLY A 63 0.31 12.26 -11.59
C GLY A 63 1.61 12.53 -10.84
N GLU A 64 2.03 13.80 -10.77
CA GLU A 64 3.25 14.27 -10.08
C GLU A 64 3.43 13.67 -8.68
N ALA A 65 2.36 13.62 -7.89
CA ALA A 65 2.44 13.08 -6.53
C ALA A 65 2.83 11.60 -6.49
N ALA A 66 2.31 10.79 -7.43
CA ALA A 66 2.68 9.39 -7.55
C ALA A 66 4.11 9.22 -8.08
N TYR A 67 4.50 10.04 -9.07
CA TYR A 67 5.87 10.07 -9.59
C TYR A 67 6.90 10.34 -8.48
N TRP A 68 6.73 11.43 -7.72
CA TRP A 68 7.66 11.79 -6.64
C TRP A 68 7.62 10.78 -5.49
N GLY A 69 6.46 10.18 -5.20
CA GLY A 69 6.35 9.07 -4.26
C GLY A 69 7.28 7.92 -4.62
N THR A 70 7.22 7.45 -5.86
CA THR A 70 8.10 6.37 -6.35
C THR A 70 9.58 6.77 -6.33
N GLN A 71 9.92 7.99 -6.76
CA GLN A 71 11.32 8.44 -6.77
C GLN A 71 11.92 8.53 -5.35
N LEU A 72 11.12 8.92 -4.37
CA LEU A 72 11.58 9.20 -3.01
C LEU A 72 11.44 8.02 -2.05
N GLU A 73 10.71 6.96 -2.41
CA GLU A 73 10.47 5.78 -1.55
C GLU A 73 11.79 5.18 -1.01
N ALA A 74 12.79 5.02 -1.88
CA ALA A 74 14.09 4.48 -1.49
C ALA A 74 14.84 5.39 -0.49
N LEU A 75 14.68 6.71 -0.61
CA LEU A 75 15.24 7.67 0.33
C LEU A 75 14.51 7.62 1.67
N VAL A 76 13.17 7.57 1.66
CA VAL A 76 12.36 7.45 2.89
C VAL A 76 12.75 6.19 3.66
N ARG A 77 12.86 5.05 2.96
CA ARG A 77 13.31 3.79 3.56
C ARG A 77 14.70 3.91 4.19
N LYS A 78 15.67 4.51 3.48
CA LYS A 78 17.03 4.73 3.99
C LYS A 78 17.04 5.61 5.23
N GLU A 79 16.30 6.70 5.23
CA GLU A 79 16.21 7.61 6.38
C GLU A 79 15.49 6.99 7.57
N PHE A 80 14.45 6.19 7.31
CA PHE A 80 13.80 5.38 8.34
C PHE A 80 14.81 4.47 9.03
N THR A 81 15.50 3.60 8.29
CA THR A 81 16.50 2.67 8.84
C THR A 81 17.62 3.39 9.58
N LYS A 82 18.13 4.51 9.03
CA LYS A 82 19.18 5.32 9.70
C LYS A 82 18.73 5.88 11.05
N ARG A 83 17.47 6.29 11.19
CA ARG A 83 16.95 6.96 12.39
C ARG A 83 16.43 6.00 13.45
N THR A 84 15.86 4.87 13.03
CA THR A 84 15.24 3.88 13.93
C THR A 84 16.16 2.70 14.22
N GLY A 85 17.15 2.43 13.35
CA GLY A 85 17.95 1.22 13.38
C GLY A 85 17.21 -0.03 12.89
N ILE A 86 16.00 0.12 12.35
CA ILE A 86 15.16 -0.98 11.85
C ILE A 86 15.42 -1.17 10.36
N GLU A 87 15.88 -2.36 9.99
CA GLU A 87 16.07 -2.74 8.59
C GLU A 87 14.73 -2.99 7.89
N VAL A 88 14.62 -2.53 6.65
CA VAL A 88 13.43 -2.72 5.80
C VAL A 88 13.80 -3.60 4.61
N HIS A 89 13.06 -4.69 4.45
CA HIS A 89 13.19 -5.62 3.34
C HIS A 89 12.10 -5.36 2.30
N LEU A 90 12.52 -5.22 1.03
CA LEU A 90 11.60 -5.00 -0.08
C LEU A 90 10.73 -6.24 -0.33
N VAL A 91 9.44 -6.03 -0.58
CA VAL A 91 8.51 -7.07 -0.98
C VAL A 91 8.20 -6.91 -2.47
N LYS A 92 8.87 -7.70 -3.31
CA LYS A 92 8.64 -7.71 -4.76
C LYS A 92 7.50 -8.66 -5.15
N GLN A 93 6.37 -8.54 -4.46
CA GLN A 93 5.23 -9.43 -4.60
C GLN A 93 3.92 -8.65 -4.49
N LEU A 94 2.96 -9.01 -5.34
CA LEU A 94 1.55 -8.66 -5.14
C LEU A 94 0.91 -9.80 -4.35
N LEU A 95 0.43 -9.48 -3.16
CA LEU A 95 -0.18 -10.43 -2.24
C LEU A 95 -1.71 -10.38 -2.38
N GLN A 96 -2.37 -11.52 -2.16
CA GLN A 96 -3.82 -11.65 -2.16
C GLN A 96 -4.26 -12.40 -0.89
N SER A 97 -5.29 -11.89 -0.22
CA SER A 97 -5.90 -12.57 0.92
C SER A 97 -6.57 -13.87 0.45
N GLU A 98 -6.35 -14.98 1.16
CA GLU A 98 -7.08 -16.22 0.88
C GLU A 98 -8.52 -16.18 1.42
N GLU A 99 -8.73 -15.49 2.55
CA GLU A 99 -10.06 -15.34 3.17
C GLU A 99 -10.95 -14.40 2.34
N TYR A 100 -10.37 -13.31 1.82
CA TYR A 100 -11.07 -12.32 1.01
C TYR A 100 -10.34 -12.11 -0.33
N PRO A 101 -10.57 -12.98 -1.34
CA PRO A 101 -9.81 -12.94 -2.60
C PRO A 101 -9.87 -11.60 -3.36
N PHE A 102 -10.83 -10.73 -3.07
CA PHE A 102 -10.87 -9.39 -3.67
C PHE A 102 -9.85 -8.41 -3.05
N MET A 103 -9.22 -8.73 -1.92
CA MET A 103 -8.26 -7.84 -1.23
C MET A 103 -6.83 -8.15 -1.65
N LEU A 104 -6.10 -7.10 -2.06
CA LEU A 104 -4.74 -7.17 -2.55
C LEU A 104 -3.81 -6.26 -1.75
N ALA A 105 -2.56 -6.69 -1.55
CA ALA A 105 -1.52 -5.87 -0.93
C ALA A 105 -0.26 -5.83 -1.79
N ASN A 106 0.17 -4.62 -2.13
CA ASN A 106 1.46 -4.35 -2.75
C ASN A 106 2.24 -3.49 -1.76
N LEU A 107 3.10 -4.11 -0.95
CA LEU A 107 3.78 -3.45 0.16
C LEU A 107 5.06 -2.75 -0.32
N ASP A 108 5.40 -1.60 0.25
CA ASP A 108 6.69 -0.94 0.01
C ASP A 108 7.84 -1.70 0.68
N GLY A 109 7.54 -2.40 1.77
CA GLY A 109 8.46 -3.33 2.43
C GLY A 109 7.88 -3.98 3.67
N VAL A 110 8.73 -4.75 4.34
CA VAL A 110 8.49 -5.31 5.67
C VAL A 110 9.69 -5.09 6.56
N CYS A 111 9.45 -5.05 7.86
CA CYS A 111 10.49 -5.00 8.88
C CYS A 111 10.16 -5.94 10.04
N GLU A 112 11.10 -6.13 10.96
CA GLU A 112 10.91 -7.01 12.13
C GLU A 112 10.78 -6.21 13.42
N HIS A 113 9.74 -6.49 14.20
CA HIS A 113 9.57 -5.97 15.56
C HIS A 113 9.84 -7.09 16.58
N PRO A 114 10.63 -6.85 17.65
CA PRO A 114 11.03 -7.88 18.61
C PRO A 114 9.87 -8.70 19.19
N ASP A 115 8.76 -8.03 19.54
CA ASP A 115 7.61 -8.68 20.19
C ASP A 115 6.44 -9.00 19.24
N LEU A 116 6.38 -8.36 18.07
CA LEU A 116 5.22 -8.42 17.17
C LEU A 116 5.51 -9.21 15.89
N GLY A 117 6.79 -9.51 15.62
CA GLY A 117 7.25 -10.19 14.41
C GLY A 117 7.26 -9.27 13.19
N THR A 118 7.04 -9.85 12.02
CA THR A 118 7.00 -9.12 10.75
C THR A 118 5.90 -8.04 10.76
N CYS A 119 6.29 -6.83 10.36
CA CYS A 119 5.47 -5.63 10.29
C CYS A 119 5.47 -5.08 8.86
N VAL A 120 4.38 -4.44 8.45
CA VAL A 120 4.32 -3.73 7.16
C VAL A 120 5.13 -2.45 7.28
N PHE A 121 5.96 -2.13 6.28
CA PHE A 121 6.51 -0.79 6.10
C PHE A 121 5.79 -0.12 4.92
N GLU A 122 5.27 1.09 5.15
CA GLU A 122 4.59 1.90 4.13
C GLU A 122 5.22 3.29 4.09
N ALA A 123 5.87 3.65 3.00
CA ALA A 123 6.46 4.96 2.81
C ALA A 123 5.42 5.94 2.25
N LYS A 124 5.34 7.13 2.85
CA LYS A 124 4.54 8.24 2.32
C LYS A 124 5.38 9.49 2.17
N THR A 125 5.22 10.15 1.03
CA THR A 125 5.73 11.49 0.79
C THR A 125 4.56 12.41 0.48
N ALA A 126 4.55 13.57 1.13
CA ALA A 126 3.56 14.61 0.89
C ALA A 126 4.25 15.95 0.67
N SER A 127 3.56 16.87 0.01
CA SER A 127 4.01 18.26 -0.09
C SER A 127 4.08 18.90 1.30
N ALA A 128 5.04 19.80 1.52
CA ALA A 128 5.17 20.55 2.77
C ALA A 128 3.89 21.33 3.14
N TYR A 129 3.07 21.73 2.16
CA TYR A 129 1.77 22.36 2.42
C TYR A 129 0.78 21.47 3.18
N LYS A 130 1.00 20.15 3.18
CA LYS A 130 0.18 19.18 3.92
C LYS A 130 0.73 18.86 5.29
N ALA A 131 1.83 19.49 5.74
CA ALA A 131 2.48 19.16 7.01
C ALA A 131 1.51 19.14 8.20
N SER A 132 0.63 20.15 8.29
CA SER A 132 -0.40 20.23 9.33
C SER A 132 -1.35 19.01 9.39
N GLU A 133 -1.58 18.31 8.27
CA GLU A 133 -2.41 17.09 8.26
C GLU A 133 -1.72 15.90 8.95
N TRP A 134 -0.42 15.98 9.18
CA TRP A 134 0.43 14.92 9.73
C TRP A 134 1.00 15.25 11.12
N GLU A 135 0.70 16.43 11.67
CA GLU A 135 1.24 16.87 12.97
C GLU A 135 0.67 16.04 14.14
N ASP A 136 -0.64 15.80 14.13
CA ASP A 136 -1.32 15.16 15.27
C ASP A 136 -1.66 13.68 15.04
N SER A 137 -1.81 13.27 13.77
CA SER A 137 -2.21 11.89 13.44
C SER A 137 -1.95 11.55 11.97
N ILE A 138 -2.04 10.27 11.65
CA ILE A 138 -2.03 9.79 10.26
C ILE A 138 -3.40 10.10 9.63
N PRO A 139 -3.45 10.77 8.46
CA PRO A 139 -4.72 11.02 7.78
C PRO A 139 -5.53 9.74 7.55
N ALA A 140 -6.86 9.83 7.74
CA ALA A 140 -7.76 8.68 7.75
C ALA A 140 -7.69 7.80 6.48
N GLU A 141 -7.47 8.40 5.32
CA GLU A 141 -7.31 7.68 4.05
C GLU A 141 -6.09 6.73 4.05
N TYR A 142 -4.99 7.14 4.70
CA TYR A 142 -3.80 6.32 4.83
C TYR A 142 -3.96 5.30 5.95
N MET A 143 -4.66 5.63 7.03
CA MET A 143 -5.01 4.65 8.06
C MET A 143 -5.81 3.48 7.46
N LEU A 144 -6.77 3.73 6.57
CA LEU A 144 -7.50 2.67 5.88
C LEU A 144 -6.58 1.80 5.01
N GLN A 145 -5.58 2.40 4.35
CA GLN A 145 -4.58 1.65 3.60
C GLN A 145 -3.77 0.72 4.52
N LEU A 146 -3.32 1.22 5.68
CA LEU A 146 -2.59 0.42 6.66
C LEU A 146 -3.44 -0.75 7.17
N GLN A 147 -4.69 -0.49 7.57
CA GLN A 147 -5.60 -1.53 8.05
C GLN A 147 -5.92 -2.56 6.96
N HIS A 148 -6.04 -2.14 5.71
CA HIS A 148 -6.21 -3.05 4.58
C HIS A 148 -5.02 -4.00 4.46
N TYR A 149 -3.78 -3.49 4.52
CA TYR A 149 -2.59 -4.33 4.43
C TYR A 149 -2.43 -5.29 5.62
N LEU A 150 -2.72 -4.85 6.84
CA LEU A 150 -2.75 -5.74 8.01
C LEU A 150 -3.79 -6.86 7.84
N SER A 151 -4.97 -6.53 7.28
CA SER A 151 -6.03 -7.49 7.00
C SER A 151 -5.63 -8.50 5.92
N VAL A 152 -4.91 -8.08 4.87
CA VAL A 152 -4.43 -9.00 3.82
C VAL A 152 -3.32 -9.92 4.33
N THR A 153 -2.39 -9.39 5.12
CA THR A 153 -1.13 -10.07 5.47
C THR A 153 -1.19 -10.89 6.75
N GLY A 154 -2.10 -10.57 7.67
CA GLY A 154 -2.06 -11.14 9.03
C GLY A 154 -1.06 -10.48 9.96
N TYR A 155 -0.32 -9.46 9.49
CA TYR A 155 0.61 -8.74 10.33
C TYR A 155 -0.14 -7.86 11.34
N LYS A 156 0.54 -7.53 12.43
CA LYS A 156 -0.09 -6.87 13.59
C LYS A 156 0.22 -5.38 13.68
N PHE A 157 1.21 -4.91 12.93
CA PHE A 157 1.76 -3.59 13.14
C PHE A 157 2.36 -2.98 11.87
N VAL A 158 2.33 -1.64 11.84
CA VAL A 158 3.01 -0.78 10.88
C VAL A 158 3.77 0.25 11.71
N PRO A 159 5.11 0.37 11.60
CA PRO A 159 5.83 1.44 12.25
C PRO A 159 5.51 2.76 11.53
N VAL A 160 5.25 3.80 12.32
CA VAL A 160 4.83 5.12 11.86
C VAL A 160 5.80 6.18 12.34
#